data_AF-A0A1K9ZDF5-F1
#
_entry.id   AF-A0A1K9ZDF5-F1
#
_cell.length_a   1.000
_cell.length_b   1.000
_cell.length_c   1.000
_cell.angle_alpha   90.00
_cell.angle_beta   90.00
_cell.angle_gamma   90.00
#
_symmetry.space_group_name_H-M   'P 1'
#
loop_
_entity.id
_entity.type
_entity.pdbx_description
1 polymer ?
#
loop_
_entity_poly.entity_id
_entity_poly.type
_entity_poly.pdbx_seq_one_letter_code
_entity_poly.pdbx_strand_id
1 'polypeptide(L)'
;MDLCKSAILLTTLFTLSAQAAFYAVVMPPKGMYKEPSAELNVTQETDTGTYSVTNAELIFSETLISDEGCDVELIGDETSGTWTYYNSLACSDDDKFTLLATKGLSNTVTVFKNSSCDYLANGWLTAAHNGTGTGLIYNEGSCSINNSIIRSLMSFDSVPSYFLDSINIDIFSTGEGEEGVEPTTPDEGEGEGSVNPEFNLPELRWVYDDIVVDHPFLIKLDLSNLTYVLGDTIILRGMKNLTSFDLSSLRNYNNTPLSINIMGAMSAQNLDISRLSYSNVIDISYTSISDISTFSNLRAGTIITNNDSEAFFPQITTFPSRNSNFCKAVRWGEITLSSSISQSNAESSCQ
;
A
#
# COMPACT_ATOMS: atom_id res chain seq x y z
N MET A 1 -58.41 -46.19 -48.61
CA MET A 1 -59.80 -46.21 -48.12
C MET A 1 -59.71 -46.49 -46.64
N ASP A 2 -59.48 -45.43 -45.86
CA ASP A 2 -60.52 -44.60 -45.23
C ASP A 2 -61.04 -45.31 -43.96
N LEU A 3 -60.59 -44.88 -42.77
CA LEU A 3 -61.12 -43.75 -41.99
C LEU A 3 -62.50 -44.04 -41.38
N CYS A 4 -62.54 -43.89 -40.05
CA CYS A 4 -63.70 -43.47 -39.24
C CYS A 4 -64.80 -44.53 -39.01
N LYS A 5 -65.53 -44.60 -37.89
CA LYS A 5 -65.78 -43.67 -36.77
C LYS A 5 -66.62 -44.43 -35.72
N SER A 6 -66.46 -44.06 -34.44
CA SER A 6 -67.53 -43.93 -33.42
C SER A 6 -68.24 -45.22 -32.93
N ALA A 7 -68.67 -45.41 -31.68
CA ALA A 7 -68.71 -44.59 -30.47
C ALA A 7 -68.96 -45.51 -29.24
N ILE A 8 -68.32 -45.16 -28.13
CA ILE A 8 -68.88 -44.98 -26.77
C ILE A 8 -69.83 -46.07 -26.23
N LEU A 9 -69.38 -46.79 -25.20
CA LEU A 9 -70.21 -46.98 -24.01
C LEU A 9 -69.38 -46.69 -22.75
N LEU A 10 -69.65 -45.52 -22.18
CA LEU A 10 -69.12 -45.04 -20.91
C LEU A 10 -69.84 -45.79 -19.78
N THR A 11 -69.10 -46.54 -18.97
CA THR A 11 -69.55 -46.91 -17.63
C THR A 11 -68.46 -46.54 -16.64
N THR A 12 -68.57 -45.32 -16.13
CA THR A 12 -67.86 -44.82 -14.96
C THR A 12 -68.37 -45.56 -13.72
N LEU A 13 -67.57 -46.49 -13.19
CA LEU A 13 -67.58 -46.81 -11.77
C LEU A 13 -66.34 -46.20 -11.13
N PHE A 14 -66.58 -45.43 -10.07
CA PHE A 14 -65.60 -44.66 -9.32
C PHE A 14 -64.41 -45.51 -8.87
N THR A 15 -63.23 -45.05 -9.27
CA THR A 15 -61.90 -45.54 -8.89
C THR A 15 -61.53 -45.12 -7.47
N LEU A 16 -61.27 -46.09 -6.61
CA LEU A 16 -60.27 -45.96 -5.53
C LEU A 16 -59.05 -46.78 -5.97
N SER A 17 -58.27 -46.23 -6.90
CA SER A 17 -56.95 -46.78 -7.21
C SER A 17 -55.97 -46.29 -6.16
N ALA A 18 -55.59 -47.16 -5.23
CA ALA A 18 -54.30 -47.03 -4.59
C ALA A 18 -53.26 -47.05 -5.73
N GLN A 19 -52.67 -45.90 -6.05
CA GLN A 19 -51.50 -45.85 -6.91
C GLN A 19 -50.36 -46.48 -6.11
N ALA A 20 -50.18 -47.80 -6.27
CA ALA A 20 -48.88 -48.39 -6.02
C ALA A 20 -47.92 -47.71 -7.01
N ALA A 21 -47.10 -46.79 -6.51
CA ALA A 21 -45.98 -46.30 -7.28
C ALA A 21 -45.05 -47.49 -7.51
N PHE A 22 -45.05 -48.02 -8.73
CA PHE A 22 -44.08 -49.02 -9.14
C PHE A 22 -42.75 -48.29 -9.34
N TYR A 23 -41.85 -48.40 -8.36
CA TYR A 23 -40.48 -47.92 -8.51
C TYR A 23 -39.69 -48.97 -9.28
N ALA A 24 -39.31 -48.66 -10.51
CA ALA A 24 -38.30 -49.44 -11.21
C ALA A 24 -36.94 -49.12 -10.56
N VAL A 25 -36.45 -50.01 -9.69
CA VAL A 25 -35.07 -49.95 -9.21
C VAL A 25 -34.17 -50.46 -10.34
N VAL A 26 -33.73 -49.55 -11.20
CA VAL A 26 -32.69 -49.84 -12.19
C VAL A 26 -31.38 -49.90 -11.42
N MET A 27 -30.88 -51.10 -11.14
CA MET A 27 -29.51 -51.30 -10.68
C MET A 27 -28.60 -51.35 -11.91
N PRO A 28 -27.87 -50.26 -12.23
CA PRO A 28 -26.90 -50.30 -13.32
C PRO A 28 -25.86 -51.39 -13.03
N PRO A 29 -25.38 -52.11 -14.05
CA PRO A 29 -24.35 -53.12 -13.85
C PRO A 29 -23.11 -52.50 -13.19
N LYS A 30 -22.53 -53.24 -12.23
CA LYS A 30 -21.31 -52.85 -11.50
C LYS A 30 -20.26 -52.32 -12.48
N GLY A 31 -19.91 -51.04 -12.37
CA GLY A 31 -18.91 -50.37 -13.21
C GLY A 31 -19.43 -49.40 -14.27
N MET A 32 -20.75 -49.22 -14.45
CA MET A 32 -21.30 -48.21 -15.38
C MET A 32 -21.33 -46.78 -14.82
N TYR A 33 -21.37 -46.60 -13.50
CA TYR A 33 -21.19 -45.30 -12.87
C TYR A 33 -19.72 -45.13 -12.53
N LYS A 34 -19.01 -44.39 -13.38
CA LYS A 34 -17.75 -43.77 -12.97
C LYS A 34 -18.16 -42.52 -12.19
N GLU A 35 -17.89 -42.49 -10.89
CA GLU A 35 -18.09 -41.23 -10.16
C GLU A 35 -17.33 -40.12 -10.90
N PRO A 36 -17.94 -38.93 -11.05
CA PRO A 36 -17.26 -37.82 -11.67
C PRO A 36 -15.94 -37.59 -10.92
N SER A 37 -14.85 -37.43 -11.68
CA SER A 37 -13.56 -37.08 -11.11
C SER A 37 -13.69 -35.76 -10.37
N ALA A 38 -12.98 -35.65 -9.26
CA ALA A 38 -12.92 -34.40 -8.52
C ALA A 38 -12.34 -33.29 -9.43
N GLU A 39 -13.00 -32.14 -9.50
CA GLU A 39 -12.62 -31.03 -10.38
C GLU A 39 -12.89 -29.67 -9.70
N LEU A 40 -11.99 -28.71 -9.91
CA LEU A 40 -12.13 -27.31 -9.50
C LEU A 40 -12.07 -26.44 -10.75
N ASN A 41 -13.21 -25.89 -11.13
CA ASN A 41 -13.36 -25.01 -12.29
C ASN A 41 -13.42 -23.57 -11.83
N VAL A 42 -12.54 -22.73 -12.38
CA VAL A 42 -12.47 -21.30 -12.07
C VAL A 42 -12.56 -20.53 -13.38
N THR A 43 -13.41 -19.51 -13.43
CA THR A 43 -13.53 -18.60 -14.58
C THR A 43 -13.07 -17.21 -14.17
N GLN A 44 -12.65 -16.43 -15.17
CA GLN A 44 -12.21 -15.06 -15.01
C GLN A 44 -12.75 -14.22 -16.15
N GLU A 45 -13.23 -13.02 -15.83
CA GLU A 45 -13.53 -11.98 -16.80
C GLU A 45 -12.45 -10.89 -16.77
N THR A 46 -12.44 -10.06 -15.73
CA THR A 46 -11.43 -9.03 -15.46
C THR A 46 -10.84 -9.26 -14.06
N ASP A 47 -11.30 -8.45 -13.11
CA ASP A 47 -11.14 -8.47 -11.68
C ASP A 47 -12.24 -9.28 -10.97
N THR A 48 -13.07 -10.00 -11.72
CA THR A 48 -14.14 -10.85 -11.18
C THR A 48 -14.23 -12.18 -11.90
N GLY A 49 -14.84 -13.16 -11.25
CA GLY A 49 -15.11 -14.44 -11.86
C GLY A 49 -15.92 -15.39 -10.98
N THR A 50 -15.91 -16.68 -11.34
CA THR A 50 -16.65 -17.72 -10.63
C THR A 50 -15.77 -18.90 -10.28
N TYR A 51 -16.19 -19.68 -9.29
CA TYR A 51 -15.62 -20.99 -9.00
C TYR A 51 -16.73 -22.04 -8.83
N SER A 52 -16.44 -23.29 -9.18
CA SER A 52 -17.30 -24.43 -8.91
C SER A 52 -16.47 -25.68 -8.66
N VAL A 53 -16.90 -26.50 -7.71
CA VAL A 53 -16.21 -27.73 -7.30
C VAL A 53 -17.13 -28.93 -7.50
N THR A 54 -16.62 -29.98 -8.16
CA THR A 54 -17.35 -31.25 -8.34
C THR A 54 -16.64 -32.36 -7.60
N ASN A 55 -17.37 -33.16 -6.81
CA ASN A 55 -16.84 -34.28 -6.02
C ASN A 55 -15.61 -33.92 -5.15
N ALA A 56 -15.58 -32.69 -4.65
CA ALA A 56 -14.64 -32.13 -3.68
C ALA A 56 -15.29 -30.89 -3.02
N GLU A 57 -14.58 -30.25 -2.10
CA GLU A 57 -15.03 -29.05 -1.37
C GLU A 57 -13.91 -28.01 -1.41
N LEU A 58 -14.24 -26.74 -1.68
CA LEU A 58 -13.31 -25.64 -1.57
C LEU A 58 -12.87 -25.46 -0.10
N ILE A 59 -11.61 -25.14 0.12
CA ILE A 59 -11.15 -24.61 1.41
C ILE A 59 -11.60 -23.14 1.46
N PHE A 60 -12.86 -22.94 1.85
CA PHE A 60 -13.53 -21.64 1.74
C PHE A 60 -13.09 -20.65 2.82
N SER A 61 -12.93 -19.39 2.42
CA SER A 61 -12.74 -18.21 3.28
C SER A 61 -13.43 -17.03 2.59
N GLU A 62 -14.13 -16.17 3.32
CA GLU A 62 -14.82 -15.00 2.73
C GLU A 62 -13.82 -14.01 2.09
N THR A 63 -12.57 -14.02 2.56
CA THR A 63 -11.49 -13.22 2.00
C THR A 63 -10.27 -14.11 1.81
N LEU A 64 -9.69 -14.05 0.61
CA LEU A 64 -8.36 -14.56 0.30
C LEU A 64 -7.40 -13.40 0.10
N ILE A 65 -6.12 -13.70 0.26
CA ILE A 65 -5.04 -12.76 -0.01
C ILE A 65 -4.28 -13.31 -1.21
N SER A 66 -4.07 -12.45 -2.21
CA SER A 66 -3.25 -12.76 -3.38
C SER A 66 -1.76 -12.83 -3.04
N ASP A 67 -0.94 -13.27 -3.99
CA ASP A 67 0.51 -13.39 -3.86
C ASP A 67 1.17 -12.02 -3.58
N GLU A 68 0.60 -10.93 -4.10
CA GLU A 68 1.05 -9.55 -3.85
C GLU A 68 0.30 -8.83 -2.71
N GLY A 69 -0.59 -9.54 -1.99
CA GLY A 69 -1.20 -9.03 -0.76
C GLY A 69 -2.52 -8.27 -0.93
N CYS A 70 -3.20 -8.39 -2.07
CA CYS A 70 -4.52 -7.81 -2.30
C CYS A 70 -5.66 -8.73 -1.89
N ASP A 71 -6.76 -8.10 -1.50
CA ASP A 71 -7.95 -8.80 -1.05
C ASP A 71 -8.71 -9.37 -2.25
N VAL A 72 -9.07 -10.65 -2.14
CA VAL A 72 -10.02 -11.32 -3.01
C VAL A 72 -11.22 -11.74 -2.18
N GLU A 73 -12.36 -11.11 -2.43
CA GLU A 73 -13.61 -11.46 -1.74
C GLU A 73 -14.26 -12.65 -2.44
N LEU A 74 -14.66 -13.65 -1.66
CA LEU A 74 -15.44 -14.79 -2.12
C LEU A 74 -16.88 -14.68 -1.60
N ILE A 75 -17.85 -14.76 -2.52
CA ILE A 75 -19.27 -14.80 -2.19
C ILE A 75 -19.82 -16.14 -2.67
N GLY A 76 -20.20 -17.02 -1.73
CA GLY A 76 -20.70 -18.36 -2.04
C GLY A 76 -20.51 -19.33 -0.89
N ASP A 77 -20.25 -20.59 -1.22
CA ASP A 77 -20.01 -21.68 -0.28
C ASP A 77 -18.90 -22.64 -0.75
N GLU A 78 -18.70 -23.76 -0.07
CA GLU A 78 -17.66 -24.74 -0.39
C GLU A 78 -17.85 -25.44 -1.76
N THR A 79 -19.01 -25.27 -2.41
CA THR A 79 -19.35 -25.94 -3.68
C THR A 79 -19.31 -25.00 -4.88
N SER A 80 -19.70 -23.73 -4.72
CA SER A 80 -19.68 -22.74 -5.80
C SER A 80 -19.87 -21.30 -5.31
N GLY A 81 -19.42 -20.35 -6.12
CA GLY A 81 -19.62 -18.93 -5.84
C GLY A 81 -18.95 -18.02 -6.87
N THR A 82 -18.91 -16.74 -6.51
CA THR A 82 -18.22 -15.69 -7.24
C THR A 82 -17.01 -15.21 -6.45
N TRP A 83 -16.04 -14.64 -7.16
CA TRP A 83 -14.93 -13.94 -6.55
C TRP A 83 -14.79 -12.53 -7.16
N THR A 84 -14.36 -11.58 -6.34
CA THR A 84 -14.04 -10.21 -6.74
C THR A 84 -12.66 -9.86 -6.20
N TYR A 85 -11.77 -9.49 -7.08
CA TYR A 85 -10.43 -9.01 -6.76
C TYR A 85 -10.46 -7.51 -6.55
N TYR A 86 -10.02 -7.06 -5.39
CA TYR A 86 -9.93 -5.64 -5.07
C TYR A 86 -8.48 -5.18 -5.17
N ASN A 87 -8.14 -4.51 -6.28
CA ASN A 87 -6.87 -3.81 -6.40
C ASN A 87 -6.88 -2.56 -5.51
N SER A 88 -6.69 -2.76 -4.22
CA SER A 88 -6.84 -1.71 -3.23
C SER A 88 -5.51 -1.08 -2.82
N LEU A 89 -4.35 -1.75 -3.01
CA LEU A 89 -3.15 -1.37 -2.24
C LEU A 89 -1.74 -1.57 -2.82
N ALA A 90 -1.48 -2.32 -3.90
CA ALA A 90 -0.14 -2.43 -4.52
C ALA A 90 -0.07 -3.47 -5.65
N CYS A 91 -1.12 -4.24 -5.89
CA CYS A 91 -0.96 -5.45 -6.68
C CYS A 91 -1.00 -5.16 -8.17
N SER A 92 -0.05 -5.77 -8.86
CA SER A 92 0.14 -5.70 -10.28
C SER A 92 -1.03 -6.34 -11.02
N ASP A 93 -1.15 -5.98 -12.29
CA ASP A 93 -2.08 -6.63 -13.23
C ASP A 93 -1.52 -7.98 -13.73
N ASP A 94 -0.56 -8.57 -13.01
CA ASP A 94 -0.06 -9.95 -13.14
C ASP A 94 -0.14 -10.70 -11.80
N ASP A 95 -0.77 -10.11 -10.78
CA ASP A 95 -0.94 -10.71 -9.47
C ASP A 95 -1.78 -11.99 -9.57
N LYS A 96 -1.52 -12.91 -8.65
CA LYS A 96 -2.09 -14.24 -8.65
C LYS A 96 -2.72 -14.54 -7.32
N PHE A 97 -3.82 -15.28 -7.36
CA PHE A 97 -4.34 -15.92 -6.17
C PHE A 97 -4.71 -17.36 -6.49
N THR A 98 -4.60 -18.24 -5.49
CA THR A 98 -4.84 -19.66 -5.68
C THR A 98 -6.05 -20.12 -4.86
N LEU A 99 -7.02 -20.70 -5.56
CA LEU A 99 -8.13 -21.42 -4.95
C LEU A 99 -7.70 -22.86 -4.68
N LEU A 100 -7.89 -23.31 -3.43
CA LEU A 100 -7.56 -24.67 -3.01
C LEU A 100 -8.85 -25.43 -2.67
N ALA A 101 -8.93 -26.67 -3.09
CA ALA A 101 -10.01 -27.59 -2.75
C ALA A 101 -9.45 -28.91 -2.20
N THR A 102 -10.31 -29.67 -1.52
CA THR A 102 -9.98 -31.00 -1.00
C THR A 102 -9.56 -31.94 -2.13
N LYS A 103 -8.94 -33.06 -1.75
CA LYS A 103 -8.35 -34.05 -2.69
C LYS A 103 -7.19 -33.46 -3.54
N GLY A 104 -6.57 -32.37 -3.08
CA GLY A 104 -5.36 -31.80 -3.68
C GLY A 104 -5.60 -31.00 -4.95
N LEU A 105 -6.83 -30.53 -5.16
CA LEU A 105 -7.18 -29.68 -6.30
C LEU A 105 -6.77 -28.24 -6.01
N SER A 106 -6.16 -27.58 -7.00
CA SER A 106 -5.77 -26.18 -6.92
C SER A 106 -5.93 -25.52 -8.28
N ASN A 107 -6.34 -24.25 -8.29
CA ASN A 107 -6.41 -23.46 -9.52
C ASN A 107 -5.95 -22.03 -9.20
N THR A 108 -4.98 -21.54 -9.98
CA THR A 108 -4.38 -20.22 -9.79
C THR A 108 -4.93 -19.28 -10.86
N VAL A 109 -5.49 -18.16 -10.43
CA VAL A 109 -5.99 -17.08 -11.28
C VAL A 109 -4.93 -16.00 -11.37
N THR A 110 -4.60 -15.55 -12.58
CA THR A 110 -3.75 -14.37 -12.83
C THR A 110 -4.66 -13.20 -13.18
N VAL A 111 -4.68 -12.13 -12.39
CA VAL A 111 -5.59 -11.00 -12.58
C VAL A 111 -5.03 -10.04 -13.62
N PHE A 112 -5.71 -9.82 -14.75
CA PHE A 112 -5.27 -8.87 -15.79
C PHE A 112 -6.17 -7.63 -15.87
N LYS A 113 -5.59 -6.46 -16.14
CA LYS A 113 -6.32 -5.28 -16.64
C LYS A 113 -5.95 -4.99 -18.08
N ASN A 114 -6.96 -4.91 -18.93
CA ASN A 114 -6.79 -4.47 -20.31
C ASN A 114 -6.81 -2.93 -20.35
N SER A 115 -5.67 -2.27 -20.15
CA SER A 115 -5.51 -0.86 -20.50
C SER A 115 -4.05 -0.51 -20.79
N SER A 116 -3.75 -0.14 -22.04
CA SER A 116 -2.46 0.38 -22.45
C SER A 116 -2.13 1.66 -21.67
N CYS A 117 -1.09 1.62 -20.86
CA CYS A 117 -0.60 2.81 -20.18
C CYS A 117 0.02 3.80 -21.17
N ASP A 118 -0.40 5.07 -21.12
CA ASP A 118 0.22 6.15 -21.90
C ASP A 118 1.48 6.67 -21.19
N TYR A 119 2.54 5.85 -21.17
CA TYR A 119 3.81 6.24 -20.55
C TYR A 119 4.50 7.41 -21.27
N LEU A 120 4.08 7.74 -22.50
CA LEU A 120 4.60 8.87 -23.27
C LEU A 120 4.05 10.22 -22.79
N ALA A 121 2.99 10.22 -21.98
CA ALA A 121 2.44 11.43 -21.37
C ALA A 121 3.37 12.07 -20.33
N ASN A 122 4.40 11.36 -19.88
CA ASN A 122 5.32 11.82 -18.85
C ASN A 122 6.76 11.40 -19.19
N GLY A 123 7.68 12.36 -19.19
CA GLY A 123 9.09 12.12 -19.48
C GLY A 123 9.73 11.07 -18.55
N TRP A 124 9.27 10.98 -17.29
CA TRP A 124 9.73 10.00 -16.31
C TRP A 124 9.17 8.60 -16.55
N LEU A 125 7.90 8.48 -16.92
CA LEU A 125 7.34 7.19 -17.31
C LEU A 125 8.03 6.66 -18.57
N THR A 126 8.36 7.56 -19.50
CA THR A 126 9.15 7.24 -20.69
C THR A 126 10.59 6.83 -20.33
N ALA A 127 11.26 7.57 -19.45
CA ALA A 127 12.62 7.25 -19.01
C ALA A 127 12.68 5.91 -18.23
N ALA A 128 11.71 5.69 -17.34
CA ALA A 128 11.55 4.45 -16.59
C ALA A 128 11.23 3.26 -17.51
N HIS A 129 10.32 3.44 -18.48
CA HIS A 129 9.98 2.42 -19.49
C HIS A 129 11.20 2.09 -20.36
N ASN A 130 11.98 3.10 -20.75
CA ASN A 130 13.15 2.93 -21.59
C ASN A 130 14.40 2.45 -20.82
N GLY A 131 14.31 2.30 -19.49
CA GLY A 131 15.37 1.74 -18.65
C GLY A 131 16.64 2.60 -18.55
N THR A 132 16.53 3.91 -18.76
CA THR A 132 17.71 4.79 -18.79
C THR A 132 18.14 5.20 -17.39
N GLY A 133 19.18 4.57 -16.84
CA GLY A 133 20.13 5.11 -15.82
C GLY A 133 19.60 5.73 -14.52
N THR A 134 18.30 5.72 -14.27
CA THR A 134 17.63 6.50 -13.22
C THR A 134 17.26 5.68 -11.98
N GLY A 135 17.38 4.35 -12.04
CA GLY A 135 16.85 3.44 -11.01
C GLY A 135 15.32 3.32 -11.02
N LEU A 136 14.67 3.95 -11.99
CA LEU A 136 13.22 3.88 -12.19
C LEU A 136 12.85 2.61 -12.95
N ILE A 137 11.97 1.82 -12.36
CA ILE A 137 11.39 0.61 -12.94
C ILE A 137 9.95 0.95 -13.31
N TYR A 138 9.66 1.01 -14.60
CA TYR A 138 8.29 1.16 -15.05
C TYR A 138 7.53 -0.16 -14.97
N ASN A 139 6.37 -0.13 -14.33
CA ASN A 139 5.43 -1.24 -14.32
C ASN A 139 4.32 -0.96 -15.35
N GLU A 140 4.32 -1.74 -16.43
CA GLU A 140 3.35 -1.63 -17.52
C GLU A 140 1.92 -1.99 -17.10
N GLY A 141 1.72 -2.73 -16.00
CA GLY A 141 0.38 -3.03 -15.47
C GLY A 141 -0.20 -1.84 -14.71
N SER A 142 0.53 -1.32 -13.72
CA SER A 142 0.02 -0.23 -12.88
C SER A 142 0.21 1.18 -13.46
N CYS A 143 0.86 1.31 -14.62
CA CYS A 143 1.27 2.58 -15.22
C CYS A 143 2.12 3.47 -14.27
N SER A 144 2.89 2.86 -13.37
CA SER A 144 3.62 3.56 -12.32
C SER A 144 5.06 3.06 -12.20
N ILE A 145 5.89 3.78 -11.45
CA ILE A 145 7.31 3.43 -11.27
C ILE A 145 7.55 2.49 -10.08
N ASN A 146 6.74 1.45 -9.99
CA ASN A 146 6.70 0.54 -8.86
C ASN A 146 8.02 -0.21 -8.64
N ASN A 147 8.38 -0.45 -7.37
CA ASN A 147 9.66 -1.07 -6.96
C ASN A 147 10.91 -0.29 -7.43
N SER A 148 10.76 0.98 -7.79
CA SER A 148 11.91 1.81 -8.13
C SER A 148 12.72 2.16 -6.89
N ILE A 149 14.03 2.21 -7.08
CA ILE A 149 14.97 2.83 -6.15
C ILE A 149 15.40 4.14 -6.79
N ILE A 150 14.89 5.25 -6.26
CA ILE A 150 15.34 6.58 -6.71
C ILE A 150 16.64 6.85 -5.95
N ARG A 151 17.76 7.13 -6.65
CA ARG A 151 19.06 7.48 -6.00
C ARG A 151 19.45 8.95 -6.14
N SER A 152 19.00 9.59 -7.20
CA SER A 152 19.15 11.01 -7.43
C SER A 152 18.03 11.45 -8.36
N LEU A 153 17.28 12.48 -7.98
CA LEU A 153 16.22 13.03 -8.83
C LEU A 153 16.13 14.54 -8.66
N MET A 154 16.17 15.25 -9.78
CA MET A 154 15.75 16.64 -9.88
C MET A 154 14.63 16.70 -10.92
N SER A 155 13.41 17.03 -10.48
CA SER A 155 12.22 17.10 -11.34
C SER A 155 11.42 18.36 -11.01
N PHE A 156 10.48 18.67 -11.90
CA PHE A 156 9.30 19.51 -11.65
C PHE A 156 8.00 18.77 -11.96
N ASP A 157 8.10 17.68 -12.71
CA ASP A 157 6.99 16.84 -13.10
C ASP A 157 6.66 15.87 -11.98
N SER A 158 5.37 15.62 -11.83
CA SER A 158 4.87 14.61 -10.92
C SER A 158 5.28 13.21 -11.37
N VAL A 159 5.70 12.39 -10.43
CA VAL A 159 6.03 10.98 -10.68
C VAL A 159 4.93 10.10 -10.11
N PRO A 160 4.05 9.51 -10.96
CA PRO A 160 2.98 8.65 -10.46
C PRO A 160 3.58 7.35 -9.90
N SER A 161 3.37 7.14 -8.61
CA SER A 161 3.77 5.91 -7.93
C SER A 161 2.86 5.63 -6.75
N TYR A 162 2.42 4.38 -6.60
CA TYR A 162 1.74 3.93 -5.38
C TYR A 162 2.73 3.39 -4.35
N PHE A 163 3.85 2.83 -4.82
CA PHE A 163 4.89 2.24 -3.98
C PHE A 163 6.29 2.37 -4.57
N LEU A 164 7.28 2.52 -3.68
CA LEU A 164 8.70 2.58 -4.02
C LEU A 164 9.49 1.63 -3.11
N ASP A 165 10.61 1.12 -3.61
CA ASP A 165 11.49 0.29 -2.78
C ASP A 165 12.20 1.19 -1.77
N SER A 166 12.96 2.18 -2.26
CA SER A 166 13.55 3.25 -1.45
C SER A 166 13.49 4.59 -2.18
N ILE A 167 13.52 5.66 -1.40
CA ILE A 167 13.72 7.02 -1.91
C ILE A 167 15.05 7.50 -1.37
N ASN A 168 16.06 7.62 -2.22
CA ASN A 168 17.30 8.29 -1.93
C ASN A 168 17.46 9.46 -2.91
N ILE A 169 17.46 10.69 -2.42
CA ILE A 169 17.65 11.88 -3.24
C ILE A 169 18.81 12.63 -2.62
N ASP A 170 19.99 12.47 -3.20
CA ASP A 170 21.20 13.15 -2.79
C ASP A 170 21.82 13.87 -4.00
N ILE A 171 22.17 15.15 -3.83
CA ILE A 171 22.90 15.91 -4.84
C ILE A 171 24.43 15.76 -4.70
N PHE A 172 24.90 15.29 -3.54
CA PHE A 172 26.29 15.05 -3.24
C PHE A 172 26.52 13.55 -3.14
N SER A 173 26.31 12.82 -4.25
CA SER A 173 26.69 11.42 -4.37
C SER A 173 28.14 11.23 -3.89
N THR A 174 28.28 10.86 -2.63
CA THR A 174 29.45 10.20 -2.09
C THR A 174 29.01 8.77 -1.94
N GLY A 175 28.86 8.10 -3.09
CA GLY A 175 28.36 6.74 -3.16
C GLY A 175 29.12 5.82 -2.20
N GLU A 176 28.50 5.48 -1.09
CA GLU A 176 28.86 4.30 -0.34
C GLU A 176 28.10 3.12 -0.95
N GLY A 177 28.79 2.35 -1.80
CA GLY A 177 28.32 1.04 -2.24
C GLY A 177 28.40 0.80 -3.75
N GLU A 178 29.62 0.63 -4.26
CA GLU A 178 30.02 -0.48 -5.15
C GLU A 178 31.54 -0.39 -5.36
N GLU A 179 32.31 -1.28 -4.70
CA GLU A 179 33.74 -1.42 -4.97
C GLU A 179 33.94 -1.84 -6.44
N GLY A 180 34.40 -0.92 -7.29
CA GLY A 180 34.97 -1.28 -8.58
C GLY A 180 34.66 -0.36 -9.76
N VAL A 181 33.81 0.66 -9.60
CA VAL A 181 33.54 1.62 -10.67
C VAL A 181 34.10 2.98 -10.25
N GLU A 182 35.06 3.52 -11.02
CA GLU A 182 35.52 4.89 -10.80
C GLU A 182 34.32 5.84 -10.87
N PRO A 183 34.10 6.69 -9.86
CA PRO A 183 33.02 7.65 -9.90
C PRO A 183 33.36 8.66 -11.00
N THR A 184 32.62 8.62 -12.10
CA THR A 184 32.55 9.79 -12.97
C THR A 184 31.92 10.89 -12.13
N THR A 185 32.70 11.91 -11.82
CA THR A 185 32.22 13.16 -11.22
C THR A 185 30.94 13.59 -11.93
N PRO A 186 29.87 13.97 -11.21
CA PRO A 186 28.75 14.64 -11.86
C PRO A 186 29.32 15.83 -12.63
N ASP A 187 29.04 15.91 -13.92
CA ASP A 187 29.43 17.08 -14.72
C ASP A 187 28.89 18.32 -14.01
N GLU A 188 29.76 19.30 -13.74
CA GLU A 188 29.38 20.61 -13.22
C GLU A 188 28.38 21.25 -14.21
N GLY A 189 27.09 21.03 -13.98
CA GLY A 189 26.04 21.45 -14.89
C GLY A 189 24.69 20.73 -14.70
N GLU A 190 24.67 19.51 -14.17
CA GLU A 190 23.41 18.80 -13.88
C GLU A 190 22.80 19.26 -12.55
N GLY A 191 22.33 20.50 -12.51
CA GLY A 191 21.58 21.02 -11.36
C GLY A 191 21.69 22.53 -11.13
N GLU A 192 22.66 23.22 -11.73
CA GLU A 192 22.86 24.66 -11.51
C GLU A 192 21.91 25.58 -12.29
N GLY A 193 21.03 25.03 -13.14
CA GLY A 193 20.11 25.81 -13.98
C GLY A 193 18.67 25.91 -13.49
N SER A 194 18.29 25.14 -12.47
CA SER A 194 16.91 25.02 -12.03
C SER A 194 16.62 25.97 -10.87
N VAL A 195 15.85 27.03 -11.12
CA VAL A 195 15.65 28.11 -10.14
C VAL A 195 14.85 27.64 -8.91
N ASN A 196 14.19 26.47 -8.93
CA ASN A 196 13.26 26.03 -7.88
C ASN A 196 12.88 24.53 -8.02
N PRO A 197 13.76 23.54 -7.78
CA PRO A 197 13.39 22.13 -7.97
C PRO A 197 12.25 21.70 -7.03
N GLU A 198 11.27 20.97 -7.58
CA GLU A 198 10.08 20.45 -6.89
C GLU A 198 9.98 18.93 -7.04
N PHE A 199 9.95 18.19 -5.93
CA PHE A 199 9.77 16.75 -5.96
C PHE A 199 8.34 16.39 -5.55
N ASN A 200 7.54 15.98 -6.53
CA ASN A 200 6.13 15.67 -6.36
C ASN A 200 5.86 14.19 -6.66
N LEU A 201 5.47 13.43 -5.64
CA LEU A 201 5.07 12.02 -5.76
C LEU A 201 3.57 11.89 -5.50
N PRO A 202 2.70 12.19 -6.48
CA PRO A 202 1.28 12.02 -6.30
C PRO A 202 0.98 10.55 -6.00
N GLU A 203 0.13 10.35 -4.99
CA GLU A 203 -0.43 9.04 -4.64
C GLU A 203 0.58 8.03 -4.05
N LEU A 204 1.82 8.42 -3.74
CA LEU A 204 2.76 7.54 -3.04
C LEU A 204 2.16 7.16 -1.69
N ARG A 205 1.91 5.87 -1.48
CA ARG A 205 1.33 5.33 -0.24
C ARG A 205 2.33 4.48 0.55
N TRP A 206 3.26 3.81 -0.13
CA TRP A 206 4.18 2.86 0.50
C TRP A 206 5.63 3.12 0.07
N VAL A 207 6.55 3.06 1.02
CA VAL A 207 7.98 2.89 0.75
C VAL A 207 8.46 1.66 1.53
N TYR A 208 9.08 0.69 0.86
CA TYR A 208 9.44 -0.58 1.48
C TYR A 208 10.68 -0.49 2.38
N ASP A 209 11.55 0.46 2.11
CA ASP A 209 12.79 0.73 2.82
C ASP A 209 12.83 2.19 3.31
N ASP A 210 14.00 2.69 3.65
CA ASP A 210 14.19 4.04 4.16
C ASP A 210 13.91 5.12 3.09
N ILE A 211 13.53 6.30 3.59
CA ILE A 211 13.47 7.54 2.82
C ILE A 211 14.63 8.43 3.25
N VAL A 212 15.48 8.81 2.32
CA VAL A 212 16.58 9.75 2.51
C VAL A 212 16.48 10.82 1.44
N VAL A 213 16.23 12.06 1.85
CA VAL A 213 16.21 13.23 0.95
C VAL A 213 17.19 14.24 1.52
N ASP A 214 18.35 14.40 0.87
CA ASP A 214 19.34 15.43 1.16
C ASP A 214 19.52 16.33 -0.07
N HIS A 215 18.67 17.35 -0.16
CA HIS A 215 18.61 18.21 -1.34
C HIS A 215 18.46 19.69 -0.96
N PRO A 216 19.55 20.48 -0.96
CA PRO A 216 19.54 21.82 -0.39
C PRO A 216 18.78 22.88 -1.18
N PHE A 217 18.50 22.61 -2.45
CA PHE A 217 17.75 23.52 -3.31
C PHE A 217 16.28 23.13 -3.43
N LEU A 218 15.84 22.03 -2.81
CA LEU A 218 14.46 21.57 -2.95
C LEU A 218 13.51 22.55 -2.26
N ILE A 219 12.54 23.08 -3.01
CA ILE A 219 11.57 24.05 -2.49
C ILE A 219 10.22 23.42 -2.13
N LYS A 220 9.97 22.21 -2.64
CA LYS A 220 8.73 21.47 -2.42
C LYS A 220 9.00 19.97 -2.39
N LEU A 221 8.43 19.31 -1.38
CA LEU A 221 8.40 17.86 -1.21
C LEU A 221 6.97 17.48 -0.80
N ASP A 222 6.25 16.78 -1.66
CA ASP A 222 4.90 16.29 -1.34
C ASP A 222 4.95 14.79 -0.97
N LEU A 223 4.71 14.51 0.31
CA LEU A 223 4.57 13.17 0.88
C LEU A 223 3.22 13.01 1.60
N SER A 224 2.24 13.87 1.31
CA SER A 224 0.96 13.94 2.03
C SER A 224 0.11 12.66 1.94
N ASN A 225 0.32 11.86 0.88
CA ASN A 225 -0.33 10.57 0.68
C ASN A 225 0.43 9.37 1.28
N LEU A 226 1.69 9.58 1.72
CA LEU A 226 2.53 8.52 2.25
C LEU A 226 1.88 7.93 3.49
N THR A 227 1.49 6.66 3.39
CA THR A 227 0.76 5.96 4.45
C THR A 227 1.68 5.07 5.27
N TYR A 228 2.65 4.41 4.63
CA TYR A 228 3.57 3.49 5.30
C TYR A 228 5.00 3.63 4.77
N VAL A 229 5.94 3.53 5.70
CA VAL A 229 7.36 3.29 5.44
C VAL A 229 7.70 2.02 6.21
N LEU A 230 8.22 1.01 5.50
CA LEU A 230 8.58 -0.28 6.08
C LEU A 230 10.06 -0.33 6.47
N GLY A 231 10.87 0.61 5.98
CA GLY A 231 12.16 0.94 6.55
C GLY A 231 12.04 1.50 7.97
N ASP A 232 13.19 1.72 8.60
CA ASP A 232 13.28 2.17 9.98
C ASP A 232 13.32 3.70 10.10
N THR A 233 13.62 4.40 9.00
CA THR A 233 13.94 5.84 9.04
C THR A 233 13.43 6.65 7.84
N ILE A 234 12.95 7.86 8.15
CA ILE A 234 12.81 8.97 7.21
C ILE A 234 13.86 10.03 7.56
N ILE A 235 14.76 10.36 6.63
CA ILE A 235 15.82 11.35 6.77
C ILE A 235 15.56 12.48 5.76
N LEU A 236 15.29 13.68 6.26
CA LEU A 236 14.99 14.87 5.49
C LEU A 236 16.03 15.94 5.83
N ARG A 237 17.01 16.13 4.94
CA ARG A 237 18.20 16.96 5.15
C ARG A 237 18.42 18.02 4.09
N GLY A 238 19.16 19.05 4.49
CA GLY A 238 19.66 20.07 3.57
C GLY A 238 18.64 21.07 3.06
N MET A 239 17.33 20.77 3.13
CA MET A 239 16.21 21.53 2.54
C MET A 239 15.93 22.88 3.19
N LYS A 240 16.84 23.86 3.00
CA LYS A 240 16.81 25.18 3.68
C LYS A 240 15.57 26.02 3.38
N ASN A 241 14.92 25.81 2.23
CA ASN A 241 13.81 26.63 1.76
C ASN A 241 12.43 26.03 2.05
N LEU A 242 12.36 24.77 2.46
CA LEU A 242 11.10 24.11 2.79
C LEU A 242 10.56 24.63 4.13
N THR A 243 9.29 25.02 4.14
CA THR A 243 8.60 25.59 5.31
C THR A 243 7.70 24.59 6.02
N SER A 244 7.36 23.48 5.39
CA SER A 244 6.47 22.47 5.95
C SER A 244 6.75 21.08 5.39
N PHE A 245 6.57 20.07 6.23
CA PHE A 245 6.54 18.66 5.84
C PHE A 245 5.17 18.08 6.20
N ASP A 246 4.43 17.63 5.20
CA ASP A 246 3.14 16.96 5.39
C ASP A 246 3.34 15.44 5.30
N LEU A 247 3.26 14.78 6.46
CA LEU A 247 3.22 13.34 6.64
C LEU A 247 1.91 12.96 7.38
N SER A 248 0.85 13.72 7.18
CA SER A 248 -0.43 13.56 7.92
C SER A 248 -1.09 12.21 7.69
N SER A 249 -0.80 11.54 6.57
CA SER A 249 -1.28 10.19 6.26
C SER A 249 -0.44 9.07 6.88
N LEU A 250 0.79 9.36 7.32
CA LEU A 250 1.78 8.38 7.75
C LEU A 250 1.34 7.64 9.01
N ARG A 251 1.50 6.31 8.99
CA ARG A 251 1.15 5.39 10.06
C ARG A 251 2.27 4.38 10.28
N ASN A 252 2.30 3.81 11.48
CA ASN A 252 3.14 2.65 11.76
C ASN A 252 2.58 1.42 11.04
N TYR A 253 3.43 0.70 10.34
CA TYR A 253 3.12 -0.66 9.89
C TYR A 253 3.30 -1.63 11.06
N ASN A 254 2.29 -2.44 11.38
CA ASN A 254 2.30 -3.42 12.49
C ASN A 254 2.74 -2.88 13.88
N ASN A 255 2.47 -1.60 14.16
CA ASN A 255 2.93 -0.88 15.36
C ASN A 255 4.46 -0.81 15.53
N THR A 256 5.24 -1.06 14.47
CA THR A 256 6.69 -0.88 14.49
C THR A 256 7.02 0.62 14.57
N PRO A 257 7.86 1.07 15.54
CA PRO A 257 8.28 2.46 15.63
C PRO A 257 9.09 2.91 14.40
N LEU A 258 8.89 4.15 13.98
CA LEU A 258 9.62 4.77 12.86
C LEU A 258 10.44 5.96 13.36
N SER A 259 11.66 6.14 12.85
CA SER A 259 12.47 7.33 13.14
C SER A 259 12.28 8.40 12.07
N ILE A 260 12.10 9.66 12.47
CA ILE A 260 11.97 10.79 11.54
C ILE A 260 13.03 11.82 11.91
N ASN A 261 13.98 12.06 11.00
CA ASN A 261 15.11 12.96 11.21
C ASN A 261 15.05 14.11 10.20
N ILE A 262 14.58 15.26 10.64
CA ILE A 262 14.52 16.49 9.85
C ILE A 262 15.62 17.44 10.32
N MET A 263 16.73 17.49 9.59
CA MET A 263 17.91 18.26 9.99
C MET A 263 18.32 19.26 8.91
N GLY A 264 18.62 20.50 9.30
CA GLY A 264 19.08 21.52 8.34
C GLY A 264 17.98 22.10 7.46
N ALA A 265 16.72 21.70 7.65
CA ALA A 265 15.54 22.39 7.13
C ALA A 265 15.21 23.62 8.00
N MET A 266 16.13 24.59 8.03
CA MET A 266 16.11 25.70 8.99
C MET A 266 14.84 26.56 8.92
N SER A 267 14.22 26.65 7.75
CA SER A 267 12.97 27.41 7.54
C SER A 267 11.71 26.61 7.82
N ALA A 268 11.82 25.31 8.12
CA ALA A 268 10.66 24.46 8.39
C ALA A 268 9.98 24.92 9.68
N GLN A 269 8.69 25.20 9.60
CA GLN A 269 7.85 25.67 10.70
C GLN A 269 6.80 24.64 11.10
N ASN A 270 6.48 23.70 10.21
CA ASN A 270 5.44 22.72 10.40
C ASN A 270 5.92 21.31 10.04
N LEU A 271 5.58 20.34 10.89
CA LEU A 271 5.64 18.91 10.60
C LEU A 271 4.27 18.33 10.98
N ASP A 272 3.54 17.80 10.01
CA ASP A 272 2.31 17.06 10.30
C ASP A 272 2.60 15.56 10.30
N ILE A 273 2.47 14.93 11.47
CA ILE A 273 2.54 13.47 11.64
C ILE A 273 1.31 12.98 12.42
N SER A 274 0.16 13.60 12.16
CA SER A 274 -1.04 13.46 12.99
C SER A 274 -1.62 12.06 13.10
N ARG A 275 -1.21 11.12 12.25
CA ARG A 275 -1.62 9.70 12.33
C ARG A 275 -0.54 8.75 12.83
N LEU A 276 0.69 9.24 13.03
CA LEU A 276 1.78 8.43 13.56
C LEU A 276 1.54 8.15 15.05
N SER A 277 1.67 6.88 15.45
CA SER A 277 1.38 6.46 16.83
C SER A 277 2.65 6.15 17.63
N TYR A 278 3.69 5.64 16.98
CA TYR A 278 4.94 5.27 17.64
C TYR A 278 6.12 5.81 16.85
N SER A 279 7.08 6.36 17.55
CA SER A 279 8.36 6.73 16.97
C SER A 279 9.49 6.28 17.89
N ASN A 280 10.64 5.96 17.32
CA ASN A 280 11.86 5.82 18.11
C ASN A 280 12.40 7.22 18.43
N VAL A 281 12.76 7.95 17.38
CA VAL A 281 13.27 9.31 17.44
C VAL A 281 12.55 10.19 16.43
N ILE A 282 12.12 11.37 16.88
CA ILE A 282 11.71 12.49 16.02
C ILE A 282 12.72 13.60 16.24
N ASP A 283 13.70 13.70 15.35
CA ASP A 283 14.68 14.79 15.38
C ASP A 283 14.19 15.95 14.51
N ILE A 284 13.87 17.05 15.16
CA ILE A 284 13.52 18.33 14.53
C ILE A 284 14.51 19.43 14.96
N SER A 285 15.69 19.04 15.43
CA SER A 285 16.76 19.98 15.72
C SER A 285 17.20 20.71 14.45
N TYR A 286 17.62 21.97 14.61
CA TYR A 286 17.97 22.86 13.51
C TYR A 286 16.81 23.18 12.56
N THR A 287 15.58 23.19 13.09
CA THR A 287 14.37 23.67 12.39
C THR A 287 13.72 24.83 13.15
N SER A 288 12.84 25.57 12.49
CA SER A 288 12.01 26.62 13.09
C SER A 288 10.67 26.10 13.65
N ILE A 289 10.51 24.78 13.80
CA ILE A 289 9.29 24.15 14.31
C ILE A 289 9.18 24.49 15.81
N SER A 290 8.10 25.16 16.19
CA SER A 290 7.77 25.49 17.59
C SER A 290 6.37 25.02 18.00
N ASP A 291 5.61 24.50 17.03
CA ASP A 291 4.27 23.96 17.20
C ASP A 291 4.26 22.49 16.78
N ILE A 292 3.98 21.61 17.74
CA ILE A 292 3.82 20.17 17.53
C ILE A 292 2.39 19.70 17.85
N SER A 293 1.40 20.59 17.76
CA SER A 293 -0.01 20.27 18.04
C SER A 293 -0.56 19.14 17.17
N THR A 294 0.02 18.93 15.99
CA THR A 294 -0.27 17.82 15.08
C THR A 294 0.11 16.45 15.66
N PHE A 295 1.06 16.35 16.62
CA PHE A 295 1.58 15.08 17.14
C PHE A 295 0.60 14.34 18.07
N SER A 296 -0.69 14.70 18.04
CA SER A 296 -1.74 14.29 18.97
C SER A 296 -1.92 12.78 19.15
N ASN A 297 -1.59 11.96 18.14
CA ASN A 297 -1.72 10.52 18.19
C ASN A 297 -0.47 9.78 18.67
N LEU A 298 0.67 10.46 18.80
CA LEU A 298 1.93 9.86 19.24
C LEU A 298 1.79 9.33 20.68
N ARG A 299 2.28 8.10 20.91
CA ARG A 299 2.18 7.36 22.18
C ARG A 299 3.52 7.06 22.80
N ALA A 300 4.59 7.02 22.00
CA ALA A 300 5.93 6.83 22.50
C ALA A 300 6.95 7.44 21.53
N GLY A 301 8.08 7.88 22.07
CA GLY A 301 9.24 8.30 21.29
C GLY A 301 10.06 9.41 21.97
N THR A 302 11.28 9.58 21.49
CA THR A 302 12.14 10.70 21.89
C THR A 302 12.04 11.79 20.85
N ILE A 303 11.69 13.01 21.26
CA ILE A 303 11.66 14.18 20.38
C ILE A 303 12.93 14.99 20.65
N ILE A 304 13.83 15.03 19.67
CA ILE A 304 15.04 15.84 19.74
C ILE A 304 14.69 17.22 19.21
N THR A 305 14.75 18.20 20.10
CA THR A 305 14.54 19.62 19.81
C THR A 305 15.85 20.39 19.91
N ASN A 306 15.80 21.69 19.60
CA ASN A 306 16.94 22.58 19.74
C ASN A 306 17.43 22.67 21.19
N ASN A 307 18.73 22.87 21.40
CA ASN A 307 19.32 23.01 22.73
C ASN A 307 18.76 24.24 23.46
N ASP A 308 18.70 24.20 24.79
CA ASP A 308 18.17 25.25 25.66
C ASP A 308 18.88 26.61 25.47
N SER A 309 20.16 26.59 25.08
CA SER A 309 20.97 27.79 24.85
C SER A 309 20.96 28.29 23.41
N GLU A 310 20.29 27.60 22.49
CA GLU A 310 20.28 27.94 21.07
C GLU A 310 19.38 29.15 20.82
N ALA A 311 19.97 30.27 20.39
CA ALA A 311 19.23 31.51 20.17
C ALA A 311 18.59 31.57 18.77
N PHE A 312 19.09 30.77 17.83
CA PHE A 312 18.67 30.84 16.43
C PHE A 312 17.39 30.04 16.15
N PHE A 313 17.17 28.95 16.89
CA PHE A 313 16.03 28.07 16.69
C PHE A 313 15.10 28.09 17.91
N PRO A 314 13.78 28.07 17.70
CA PRO A 314 12.82 28.20 18.78
C PRO A 314 12.75 26.94 19.64
N GLN A 315 12.27 27.13 20.86
CA GLN A 315 11.78 26.07 21.72
C GLN A 315 10.35 25.70 21.34
N ILE A 316 9.91 24.49 21.69
CA ILE A 316 8.54 24.07 21.46
C ILE A 316 7.62 24.77 22.47
N THR A 317 6.62 25.47 21.97
CA THR A 317 5.69 26.27 22.77
C THR A 317 4.24 25.84 22.61
N THR A 318 3.88 25.21 21.49
CA THR A 318 2.53 24.71 21.24
C THR A 318 2.52 23.18 21.18
N PHE A 319 1.61 22.58 21.95
CA PHE A 319 1.51 21.13 22.14
C PHE A 319 0.10 20.62 21.81
N PRO A 320 -0.05 19.31 21.56
CA PRO A 320 -1.36 18.69 21.41
C PRO A 320 -2.27 18.92 22.62
N SER A 321 -3.59 18.78 22.41
CA SER A 321 -4.56 18.96 23.51
C SER A 321 -4.27 18.03 24.69
N ARG A 322 -4.60 18.47 25.91
CA ARG A 322 -4.39 17.73 27.18
C ARG A 322 -4.96 16.29 27.18
N ASN A 323 -5.98 16.03 26.38
CA ASN A 323 -6.65 14.72 26.29
C ASN A 323 -6.09 13.81 25.19
N SER A 324 -5.12 14.30 24.41
CA SER A 324 -4.44 13.56 23.34
C SER A 324 -3.67 12.34 23.86
N ASN A 325 -3.31 11.44 22.95
CA ASN A 325 -2.41 10.33 23.29
C ASN A 325 -1.03 10.86 23.66
N PHE A 326 -0.57 11.90 22.96
CA PHE A 326 0.68 12.59 23.26
C PHE A 326 0.76 13.01 24.73
N CYS A 327 -0.24 13.72 25.25
CA CYS A 327 -0.21 14.18 26.63
C CYS A 327 -0.39 13.08 27.67
N LYS A 328 -1.00 11.93 27.31
CA LYS A 328 -0.97 10.75 28.18
C LYS A 328 0.43 10.16 28.26
N ALA A 329 1.09 10.01 27.11
CA ALA A 329 2.44 9.49 27.01
C ALA A 329 3.48 10.37 27.70
N VAL A 330 3.40 11.71 27.59
CA VAL A 330 4.26 12.63 28.36
C VAL A 330 4.11 12.41 29.87
N ARG A 331 2.86 12.30 30.38
CA ARG A 331 2.61 12.06 31.82
C ARG A 331 3.12 10.70 32.31
N TRP A 332 3.23 9.72 31.41
CA TRP A 332 3.74 8.38 31.73
C TRP A 332 5.24 8.22 31.46
N GLY A 333 5.91 9.27 30.93
CA GLY A 333 7.32 9.22 30.58
C GLY A 333 7.62 8.40 29.31
N GLU A 334 6.61 8.13 28.49
CA GLU A 334 6.76 7.41 27.21
C GLU A 334 7.17 8.35 26.07
N ILE A 335 6.91 9.65 26.21
CA ILE A 335 7.43 10.71 25.34
C ILE A 335 8.33 11.63 26.16
N THR A 336 9.53 11.88 25.65
CA THR A 336 10.50 12.82 26.22
C THR A 336 11.01 13.79 25.17
N LEU A 337 11.24 15.04 25.55
CA LEU A 337 11.87 16.07 24.74
C LEU A 337 13.31 16.29 25.21
N SER A 338 14.25 16.46 24.28
CA SER A 338 15.68 16.61 24.62
C SER A 338 16.02 17.93 25.31
N SER A 339 15.31 19.03 24.99
CA SER A 339 15.43 20.32 25.68
C SER A 339 14.70 20.29 27.01
N SER A 340 15.35 20.78 28.07
CA SER A 340 14.69 20.91 29.38
C SER A 340 13.56 21.94 29.37
N ILE A 341 13.70 23.01 28.57
CA ILE A 341 12.66 24.04 28.40
C ILE A 341 11.46 23.44 27.67
N SER A 342 11.67 22.79 26.53
CA SER A 342 10.58 22.17 25.76
C SER A 342 9.91 21.04 26.54
N GLN A 343 10.68 20.23 27.29
CA GLN A 343 10.15 19.22 28.20
C GLN A 343 9.26 19.83 29.29
N SER A 344 9.71 20.90 29.94
CA SER A 344 8.91 21.61 30.95
C SER A 344 7.62 22.21 30.36
N ASN A 345 7.68 22.74 29.14
CA ASN A 345 6.50 23.27 28.45
C ASN A 345 5.51 22.14 28.12
N ALA A 346 5.99 20.97 27.71
CA ALA A 346 5.18 19.79 27.43
C ALA A 346 4.46 19.31 28.70
N GLU A 347 5.20 19.16 29.80
CA GLU A 347 4.65 18.76 31.10
C GLU A 347 3.56 19.74 31.57
N SER A 348 3.82 21.04 31.48
CA SER A 348 2.83 22.07 31.84
C SER A 348 1.59 22.03 30.95
N SER A 349 1.74 21.77 29.65
CA SER A 349 0.63 21.72 28.70
C SER A 349 -0.24 20.47 28.86
N CYS A 350 0.38 19.37 29.33
CA CYS A 350 -0.25 18.06 29.46
C CYS A 350 -0.80 17.76 30.87
N GLN A 351 -0.49 18.60 31.87
CA GLN A 351 -1.02 18.50 33.23
C GLN A 351 -2.54 18.64 33.26
#